data_AF-A0A815I0E3-F1
#
_entry.id   AF-A0A815I0E3-F1
#
_cell.length_a   1.000
_cell.length_b   1.000
_cell.length_c   1.000
_cell.angle_alpha   90.00
_cell.angle_beta   90.00
_cell.angle_gamma   90.00
#
_symmetry.space_group_name_H-M   'P 1'
#
loop_
_entity.id
_entity.type
_entity.pdbx_description
1 polymer ?
#
loop_
_entity_poly.entity_id
_entity_poly.type
_entity_poly.pdbx_seq_one_letter_code
_entity_poly.pdbx_strand_id
1 'polypeptide(L)'
;MAEPNTTGFGKYMSFITNRLLENTVWTFAELGIADHLAAVDKPQTAEELAKKQGWNSEYLYRLLRTVTDADIVREIKSDQTIEPEK
;
A
#
# COMPACT_ATOMS: atom_id res chain seq x y z
N MET A 1 21.91 -2.80 -14.75
CA MET A 1 20.66 -3.57 -14.66
C MET A 1 20.96 -4.81 -13.82
N ALA A 2 20.51 -4.86 -12.57
CA ALA A 2 20.70 -6.05 -11.74
C ALA A 2 19.71 -7.13 -12.18
N GLU A 3 20.17 -8.36 -12.40
CA GLU A 3 19.32 -9.47 -12.82
C GLU A 3 18.23 -9.77 -11.76
N PRO A 4 16.97 -9.97 -12.16
CA PRO A 4 15.93 -10.35 -11.24
C PRO A 4 16.17 -11.79 -10.76
N ASN A 5 16.72 -11.92 -9.55
CA ASN A 5 16.61 -13.08 -8.65
C ASN A 5 16.49 -14.46 -9.34
N THR A 6 17.54 -14.90 -10.01
CA THR A 6 17.68 -16.23 -10.63
C THR A 6 17.97 -17.35 -9.63
N THR A 7 17.89 -17.09 -8.31
CA THR A 7 18.11 -18.11 -7.27
C THR A 7 16.81 -18.82 -6.89
N GLY A 8 16.88 -20.10 -6.54
CA GLY A 8 15.72 -20.87 -6.06
C GLY A 8 15.04 -20.23 -4.84
N PHE A 9 15.82 -19.54 -4.00
CA PHE A 9 15.31 -18.76 -2.87
C PHE A 9 14.47 -17.55 -3.31
N GLY A 10 14.91 -16.82 -4.34
CA GLY A 10 14.14 -15.69 -4.89
C GLY A 10 12.77 -16.12 -5.42
N LYS A 11 12.71 -17.26 -6.12
CA LYS A 11 11.44 -17.84 -6.57
C LYS A 11 10.54 -18.27 -5.40
N TYR A 12 11.09 -18.96 -4.41
CA TYR A 12 10.34 -19.33 -3.20
C TYR A 12 9.76 -18.10 -2.49
N MET A 13 10.57 -17.06 -2.29
CA MET A 13 10.11 -15.82 -1.68
C MET A 13 9.00 -15.17 -2.50
N SER A 14 9.09 -15.16 -3.84
CA SER A 14 8.01 -14.61 -4.68
C SER A 14 6.67 -15.34 -4.51
N PHE A 15 6.66 -16.67 -4.36
CA PHE A 15 5.43 -17.43 -4.09
C PHE A 15 4.82 -17.09 -2.74
N ILE A 16 5.65 -16.96 -1.68
CA ILE A 16 5.17 -16.57 -0.36
C ILE A 16 4.64 -15.14 -0.38
N THR A 17 5.36 -14.20 -1.01
CA THR A 17 4.94 -12.81 -1.14
C THR A 17 3.62 -12.69 -1.91
N ASN A 18 3.42 -13.47 -2.97
CA ASN A 18 2.15 -13.48 -3.72
C ASN A 18 0.96 -13.90 -2.85
N ARG A 19 1.12 -14.91 -1.99
CA ARG A 19 0.06 -15.32 -1.06
C ARG A 19 -0.24 -14.25 0.00
N LEU A 20 0.79 -13.56 0.49
CA LEU A 20 0.62 -12.45 1.43
C LEU A 20 -0.05 -11.23 0.75
N LEU A 21 0.23 -11.00 -0.53
CA LEU A 21 -0.39 -9.94 -1.30
C LEU A 21 -1.90 -10.15 -1.41
N GLU A 22 -2.37 -11.37 -1.68
CA GLU A 22 -3.81 -11.69 -1.72
C GLU A 22 -4.53 -11.27 -0.44
N ASN A 23 -4.01 -11.69 0.72
CA ASN A 23 -4.58 -11.33 2.02
C ASN A 23 -4.52 -9.81 2.28
N THR A 24 -3.46 -9.15 1.82
CA THR A 24 -3.29 -7.71 1.95
C THR A 24 -4.31 -6.96 1.12
N VAL A 25 -4.53 -7.36 -0.14
CA VAL A 25 -5.54 -6.78 -1.03
C VAL A 25 -6.94 -7.02 -0.50
N TRP A 26 -7.22 -8.24 -0.02
CA TRP A 26 -8.50 -8.56 0.63
C TRP A 26 -8.75 -7.66 1.84
N THR A 27 -7.76 -7.52 2.73
CA THR A 27 -7.87 -6.65 3.91
C THR A 27 -8.02 -5.18 3.52
N PHE A 28 -7.32 -4.73 2.49
CA PHE A 28 -7.43 -3.37 1.96
C PHE A 28 -8.85 -3.06 1.47
N ALA A 29 -9.47 -4.01 0.78
CA ALA A 29 -10.85 -3.90 0.30
C ALA A 29 -11.87 -4.01 1.45
N GLU A 30 -11.70 -4.97 2.35
CA GLU A 30 -12.59 -5.18 3.50
C GLU A 30 -12.65 -3.96 4.43
N LEU A 31 -11.51 -3.28 4.61
CA LEU A 31 -11.43 -2.05 5.39
C LEU A 31 -11.95 -0.81 4.64
N GLY A 32 -12.34 -0.93 3.36
CA GLY A 32 -12.83 0.21 2.57
C GLY A 32 -11.79 1.32 2.41
N ILE A 33 -10.50 1.00 2.45
CA ILE A 33 -9.43 2.01 2.45
C ILE A 33 -9.47 2.85 1.17
N ALA A 34 -9.75 2.23 0.02
CA ALA A 34 -9.89 2.94 -1.25
C ALA A 34 -10.96 4.04 -1.18
N ASP A 35 -12.13 3.72 -0.60
CA ASP A 35 -13.23 4.68 -0.47
C ASP A 35 -12.86 5.83 0.46
N HIS A 36 -12.15 5.53 1.56
CA HIS A 36 -11.67 6.57 2.46
C HIS A 36 -10.62 7.49 1.84
N LEU A 37 -9.73 6.95 1.00
CA LEU A 37 -8.74 7.75 0.28
C LEU A 37 -9.41 8.58 -0.83
N ALA A 38 -10.39 8.03 -1.54
CA ALA A 38 -11.12 8.71 -2.60
C ALA A 38 -12.06 9.80 -2.07
N ALA A 39 -12.54 9.67 -0.84
CA ALA A 39 -13.44 10.65 -0.21
C ALA A 39 -12.74 11.96 0.20
N VAL A 40 -11.42 12.07 0.06
CA VAL A 40 -10.64 13.23 0.49
C VAL A 40 -9.83 13.76 -0.68
N ASP A 41 -9.89 15.07 -0.95
CA ASP A 41 -9.18 15.71 -2.06
C ASP A 41 -7.66 15.78 -1.89
N LYS A 42 -7.15 15.33 -0.74
CA LYS A 42 -5.72 15.38 -0.41
C LYS A 42 -5.20 14.01 0.01
N PRO A 43 -3.93 13.70 -0.30
CA PRO A 43 -3.26 12.53 0.24
C PRO A 43 -3.35 12.48 1.77
N GLN A 44 -3.52 11.26 2.30
CA GLN A 44 -3.60 11.01 3.73
C GLN A 44 -2.42 10.18 4.20
N THR A 45 -1.93 10.45 5.41
CA THR A 45 -0.97 9.57 6.06
C THR A 45 -1.67 8.35 6.68
N ALA A 46 -0.93 7.27 6.90
CA ALA A 46 -1.46 6.10 7.60
C ALA A 46 -1.96 6.45 9.01
N GLU A 47 -1.30 7.38 9.72
CA GLU A 47 -1.72 7.82 11.05
C GLU A 47 -3.05 8.57 11.01
N GLU A 48 -3.23 9.48 10.05
CA GLU A 48 -4.49 10.22 9.88
C GLU A 48 -5.66 9.29 9.58
N LEU A 49 -5.44 8.33 8.68
CA LEU A 49 -6.47 7.36 8.28
C LEU A 49 -6.80 6.42 9.44
N ALA A 50 -5.77 5.89 10.12
CA ALA A 50 -5.95 5.00 11.27
C ALA A 50 -6.69 5.67 12.42
N LYS A 51 -6.35 6.93 12.73
CA LYS A 51 -6.98 7.69 13.82
C LYS A 51 -8.48 7.90 13.59
N LYS A 52 -8.92 8.12 12.35
CA LYS A 52 -10.34 8.30 12.01
C LYS A 52 -11.15 7.03 12.27
N GLN A 53 -10.57 5.86 12.02
CA GLN A 53 -11.26 4.57 12.07
C GLN A 53 -10.95 3.73 13.30
N GLY A 54 -10.04 4.20 14.17
CA GLY A 54 -9.59 3.45 15.35
C GLY A 54 -8.71 2.24 15.02
N TRP A 55 -8.00 2.27 13.90
CA TRP A 55 -7.09 1.21 13.49
C TRP A 55 -5.68 1.38 14.07
N ASN A 56 -4.89 0.31 14.02
CA ASN A 56 -3.46 0.40 14.34
C ASN A 56 -2.70 1.01 13.15
N SER A 57 -2.09 2.18 13.36
CA SER A 57 -1.39 2.92 12.31
C SER A 57 -0.16 2.20 11.76
N GLU A 58 0.57 1.44 12.59
CA GLU A 58 1.75 0.71 12.15
C GLU A 58 1.39 -0.45 11.21
N TYR A 59 0.35 -1.21 11.55
CA TYR A 59 -0.15 -2.28 10.69
C TYR A 59 -0.77 -1.74 9.40
N LEU A 60 -1.53 -0.63 9.50
CA LEU A 60 -2.06 0.05 8.34
C LEU A 60 -0.96 0.53 7.40
N TYR A 61 0.12 1.11 7.94
CA TYR A 61 1.28 1.51 7.15
C TYR A 61 1.90 0.33 6.39
N ARG A 62 2.11 -0.82 7.06
CA ARG A 62 2.66 -2.03 6.41
C ARG A 62 1.75 -2.56 5.31
N LEU A 63 0.43 -2.52 5.53
CA LEU A 63 -0.56 -2.89 4.53
C LEU A 63 -0.51 -1.95 3.33
N LEU A 64 -0.55 -0.63 3.56
CA LEU A 64 -0.47 0.41 2.53
C LEU A 64 0.84 0.32 1.72
N ARG A 65 1.97 0.06 2.38
CA ARG A 65 3.26 -0.15 1.71
C ARG A 65 3.21 -1.34 0.76
N THR A 66 2.60 -2.44 1.18
CA THR A 66 2.50 -3.67 0.37
C THR A 66 1.59 -3.47 -0.85
N VAL A 67 0.47 -2.77 -0.69
CA VAL A 67 -0.41 -2.45 -1.84
C VAL A 67 0.18 -1.36 -2.75
N THR A 68 1.05 -0.49 -2.22
CA THR A 68 1.84 0.45 -3.03
C THR A 68 2.86 -0.30 -3.88
N ASP A 69 3.58 -1.28 -3.30
CA ASP A 69 4.54 -2.11 -4.04
C ASP A 69 3.84 -2.97 -5.13
N ALA A 70 2.53 -3.21 -5.00
CA ALA A 70 1.67 -3.84 -6.00
C ALA A 70 1.00 -2.86 -6.99
N ASP A 71 1.36 -1.58 -6.94
CA ASP A 71 0.87 -0.50 -7.81
C ASP A 71 -0.65 -0.25 -7.73
N ILE A 72 -1.27 -0.54 -6.59
CA ILE A 72 -2.71 -0.31 -6.35
C ILE A 72 -2.97 1.13 -5.90
N VAL A 73 -2.06 1.67 -5.08
CA VAL A 73 -2.07 3.05 -4.59
C VAL A 73 -0.69 3.66 -4.76
N ARG A 74 -0.61 5.00 -4.78
CA ARG A 74 0.66 5.71 -4.90
C ARG A 74 1.07 6.31 -3.56
N GLU A 75 2.31 6.05 -3.16
CA GLU A 75 2.95 6.74 -2.05
C GLU A 75 3.48 8.10 -2.54
N ILE A 76 3.20 9.14 -1.77
CA ILE A 76 3.62 10.51 -2.08
C ILE A 76 4.62 10.92 -1.02
N LYS A 77 5.88 11.12 -1.43
CA LYS A 77 6.92 11.60 -0.53
C LYS A 77 6.76 13.10 -0.36
N SER A 78 7.00 13.61 0.84
CA SER A 78 6.72 15.00 1.24
C SER A 78 7.45 16.09 0.44
N ASP A 79 8.33 15.72 -0.48
CA ASP A 79 9.08 16.64 -1.36
C ASP A 79 8.45 16.79 -2.76
N GLN A 80 7.30 16.14 -3.01
CA GLN A 80 6.57 16.23 -4.27
C GLN A 80 5.20 16.85 -4.05
N THR A 81 5.07 18.14 -4.39
CA THR A 81 3.78 18.81 -4.52
C THR A 81 3.11 18.29 -5.79
N ILE A 82 1.97 17.60 -5.65
CA ILE A 82 1.19 17.13 -6.80
C ILE A 82 0.27 18.27 -7.22
N GLU A 83 0.53 18.84 -8.39
CA GLU A 83 -0.48 19.68 -9.06
C GLU A 83 -1.61 18.77 -9.55
N PRO A 84 -2.89 19.09 -9.29
CA PRO A 84 -3.99 18.31 -9.83
C PRO A 84 -3.99 18.41 -11.36
N GLU A 85 -3.94 17.28 -12.06
CA GLU A 85 -4.21 17.27 -13.51
C GLU A 85 -5.64 17.76 -13.74
N LYS A 86 -5.76 18.79 -14.58
CA LYS A 86 -7.01 19.45 -14.99
C LYS A 86 -7.87 18.56 -15.87
#